data_AF-A0A3D1STC5-F1
#
_entry.id   AF-A0A3D1STC5-F1
#
_cell.length_a   1.000
_cell.length_b   1.000
_cell.length_c   1.000
_cell.angle_alpha   90.00
_cell.angle_beta   90.00
_cell.angle_gamma   90.00
#
_symmetry.space_group_name_H-M   'P 1'
#
loop_
_entity.id
_entity.type
_entity.pdbx_description
1 polymer ?
#
loop_
_entity_poly.entity_id
_entity_poly.type
_entity_poly.pdbx_seq_one_letter_code
_entity_poly.pdbx_strand_id
1 'polypeptide(L)'
;MVKELGMTARYTIGIEEEFQIVDRNTGQLSPQIIPLLKKGAPFFGEQIKPEMLQPTVELISTIYPNILVARSETQRLRAKLSSLLAEEGLALISAGTNPGAIWMDQLVTPNPRYHELLEEFQDVARSILIFGLHIHVAVENNEVAISLMNQLRTWLPHLLALSSNSPFWAGRLTGLKSYRTVVWKRFPRSGLPDTFQSWSEYEHYVQTLISTGCIDNGKKIWWD
;
A
#
# COMPACT_ATOMS: atom_id res chain seq x y z
N MET A 1 -7.25 -11.75 22.69
CA MET A 1 -8.16 -12.91 22.61
C MET A 1 -8.15 -13.38 21.16
N VAL A 2 -7.30 -14.36 20.86
CA VAL A 2 -7.10 -14.87 19.49
C VAL A 2 -8.32 -15.72 19.14
N LYS A 3 -9.08 -15.30 18.13
CA LYS A 3 -10.22 -16.07 17.62
C LYS A 3 -9.64 -17.18 16.75
N GLU A 4 -9.66 -18.42 17.25
CA GLU A 4 -9.39 -19.62 16.46
C GLU A 4 -10.37 -19.67 15.29
N LEU A 5 -9.89 -19.36 14.10
CA LEU A 5 -10.59 -19.62 12.84
C LEU A 5 -10.34 -21.08 12.48
N GLY A 6 -11.36 -21.92 12.66
CA GLY A 6 -11.34 -23.33 12.30
C GLY A 6 -11.05 -23.57 10.82
N MET A 7 -10.12 -24.49 10.57
CA MET A 7 -9.85 -25.28 9.36
C MET A 7 -10.24 -24.71 7.97
N THR A 8 -9.19 -24.44 7.17
CA THR A 8 -9.10 -24.52 5.68
C THR A 8 -9.47 -23.32 4.80
N ALA A 9 -8.94 -22.14 5.12
CA ALA A 9 -8.82 -21.03 4.15
C ALA A 9 -7.41 -21.06 3.50
N ARG A 10 -7.06 -22.12 2.78
CA ARG A 10 -5.74 -22.24 2.15
C ARG A 10 -5.66 -21.24 0.99
N TYR A 11 -4.74 -20.26 1.06
CA TYR A 11 -4.48 -19.27 0.01
C TYR A 11 -5.64 -18.35 -0.37
N THR A 12 -6.47 -17.97 0.61
CA THR A 12 -7.40 -16.85 0.40
C THR A 12 -6.64 -15.54 0.17
N ILE A 13 -7.29 -14.60 -0.50
CA ILE A 13 -6.65 -13.40 -1.05
C ILE A 13 -7.31 -12.14 -0.48
N GLY A 14 -6.51 -11.24 0.10
CA GLY A 14 -6.88 -9.84 0.33
C GLY A 14 -6.09 -8.94 -0.62
N ILE A 15 -6.70 -7.85 -1.07
CA ILE A 15 -6.11 -6.89 -2.01
C ILE A 15 -6.34 -5.48 -1.46
N GLU A 16 -5.26 -4.71 -1.39
CA GLU A 16 -5.30 -3.27 -1.11
C GLU A 16 -4.68 -2.53 -2.30
N GLU A 17 -5.39 -1.52 -2.81
CA GLU A 17 -4.95 -0.74 -3.95
C GLU A 17 -4.99 0.74 -3.65
N GLU A 18 -3.84 1.39 -3.73
CA GLU A 18 -3.74 2.83 -3.62
C GLU A 18 -3.87 3.44 -5.02
N PHE A 19 -4.86 4.32 -5.18
CA PHE A 19 -5.09 5.05 -6.42
C PHE A 19 -4.83 6.53 -6.23
N GLN A 20 -4.34 7.15 -7.30
CA GLN A 20 -4.29 8.60 -7.44
C GLN A 20 -5.69 9.14 -7.70
N ILE A 21 -6.12 10.12 -6.92
CA ILE A 21 -7.29 10.95 -7.20
C ILE A 21 -6.81 12.12 -8.05
N VAL A 22 -7.35 12.24 -9.27
CA VAL A 22 -6.99 13.32 -10.20
C VAL A 22 -8.20 14.08 -10.70
N ASP A 23 -8.00 15.35 -11.05
CA ASP A 23 -8.94 16.08 -11.90
C ASP A 23 -9.00 15.42 -13.29
N ARG A 24 -10.22 15.17 -13.77
CA ARG A 24 -10.44 14.38 -15.00
C ARG A 24 -9.97 15.08 -16.27
N ASN A 25 -9.94 16.42 -16.28
CA ASN A 25 -9.61 17.20 -17.47
C ASN A 25 -8.11 17.50 -17.57
N THR A 26 -7.45 17.67 -16.43
CA THR A 26 -6.04 18.11 -16.34
C THR A 26 -5.08 16.98 -15.96
N GLY A 27 -5.58 15.91 -15.31
CA GLY A 27 -4.75 14.83 -14.78
C GLY A 27 -3.92 15.23 -13.55
N GLN A 28 -4.14 16.43 -12.99
CA GLN A 28 -3.48 16.89 -11.78
C GLN A 28 -4.03 16.19 -10.55
N LEU A 29 -3.17 15.87 -9.59
CA LEU A 29 -3.58 15.29 -8.30
C LEU A 29 -4.54 16.22 -7.56
N SER A 30 -5.53 15.64 -6.90
CA SER A 30 -6.61 16.37 -6.24
C SER A 30 -6.74 15.91 -4.78
N PRO A 31 -6.65 16.81 -3.78
CA PRO A 31 -6.68 16.46 -2.35
C PRO A 31 -8.13 16.25 -1.85
N GLN A 32 -8.88 15.35 -2.49
CA GLN A 32 -10.33 15.19 -2.28
C GLN A 32 -10.71 13.93 -1.48
N ILE A 33 -9.75 13.30 -0.80
CA ILE A 33 -10.01 12.08 -0.04
C ILE A 33 -11.04 12.28 1.08
N ILE A 34 -10.99 13.38 1.84
CA ILE A 34 -11.90 13.58 2.98
C ILE A 34 -13.38 13.70 2.53
N PRO A 35 -13.73 14.55 1.55
CA PRO A 35 -15.09 14.56 1.00
C PRO A 35 -15.49 13.23 0.34
N LEU A 36 -14.56 12.57 -0.37
CA LEU A 36 -14.81 11.28 -1.00
C LEU A 36 -15.21 10.20 0.02
N LEU A 37 -14.49 10.10 1.14
CA LEU A 37 -14.81 9.13 2.21
C LEU A 37 -16.20 9.37 2.78
N LYS A 38 -16.59 10.63 3.01
CA LYS A 38 -17.93 10.98 3.51
C LYS A 38 -19.02 10.55 2.53
N LYS A 39 -18.83 10.82 1.24
CA LYS A 39 -19.79 10.46 0.18
C LYS A 39 -19.82 8.94 -0.05
N GLY A 40 -18.68 8.27 0.06
CA GLY A 40 -18.51 6.84 -0.17
C GLY A 40 -18.94 5.95 1.00
N ALA A 41 -19.00 6.48 2.23
CA ALA A 41 -19.29 5.69 3.43
C ALA A 41 -20.55 4.80 3.32
N PRO A 42 -21.71 5.27 2.81
CA PRO A 42 -22.90 4.43 2.66
C PRO A 42 -22.71 3.25 1.69
N PHE A 43 -21.75 3.35 0.78
CA PHE A 43 -21.54 2.40 -0.30
C PHE A 43 -20.35 1.46 -0.08
N PHE A 44 -19.32 1.93 0.62
CA PHE A 44 -18.06 1.21 0.79
C PHE A 44 -17.79 0.80 2.23
N GLY A 45 -18.46 1.41 3.22
CA GLY A 45 -18.11 1.19 4.62
C GLY A 45 -16.62 1.46 4.86
N GLU A 46 -15.90 0.44 5.33
CA GLU A 46 -14.45 0.50 5.59
C GLU A 46 -13.57 0.10 4.40
N GLN A 47 -14.16 -0.20 3.24
CA GLN A 47 -13.43 -0.65 2.05
C GLN A 47 -12.71 0.49 1.32
N ILE A 48 -12.89 1.75 1.73
CA ILE A 48 -12.07 2.86 1.26
C ILE A 48 -11.44 3.57 2.46
N LYS A 49 -10.15 3.91 2.34
CA LYS A 49 -9.41 4.59 3.39
C LYS A 49 -8.58 5.74 2.83
N PRO A 50 -8.30 6.75 3.66
CA PRO A 50 -7.26 7.70 3.31
C PRO A 50 -5.89 7.10 3.55
N GLU A 51 -4.92 7.58 2.78
CA GLU A 51 -3.52 7.40 3.08
C GLU A 51 -2.88 8.68 3.61
N MET A 52 -1.59 8.63 3.91
CA MET A 52 -0.85 9.77 4.48
C MET A 52 -1.02 11.06 3.67
N LEU A 53 -1.01 10.98 2.33
CA LEU A 53 -1.20 12.13 1.45
C LEU A 53 -2.62 12.14 0.88
N GLN A 54 -3.24 13.33 0.87
CA GLN A 54 -4.65 13.51 0.49
C GLN A 54 -5.06 13.18 -0.95
N PRO A 55 -4.17 13.17 -1.98
CA PRO A 55 -4.57 12.73 -3.32
C PRO A 55 -4.59 11.20 -3.48
N THR A 56 -4.57 10.44 -2.39
CA THR A 56 -4.59 8.99 -2.39
C THR A 56 -5.89 8.46 -1.80
N VAL A 57 -6.51 7.51 -2.50
CA VAL A 57 -7.55 6.64 -1.95
C VAL A 57 -7.05 5.21 -1.96
N GLU A 58 -7.08 4.55 -0.80
CA GLU A 58 -6.85 3.12 -0.69
C GLU A 58 -8.18 2.39 -0.80
N LEU A 59 -8.27 1.41 -1.70
CA LEU A 59 -9.40 0.51 -1.87
C LEU A 59 -9.03 -0.86 -1.31
N ILE A 60 -9.78 -1.32 -0.31
CA ILE A 60 -9.52 -2.54 0.46
C ILE A 60 -10.60 -3.58 0.16
N SER A 61 -10.15 -4.75 -0.27
CA SER A 61 -11.04 -5.87 -0.53
C SER A 61 -11.50 -6.54 0.76
N THR A 62 -12.59 -7.31 0.65
CA THR A 62 -12.84 -8.38 1.62
C THR A 62 -11.87 -9.55 1.36
N ILE A 63 -11.95 -10.61 2.17
CA ILE A 63 -11.17 -11.82 1.93
C ILE A 63 -11.85 -12.65 0.83
N TYR A 64 -11.14 -12.89 -0.27
CA TYR A 64 -11.63 -13.68 -1.39
C TYR A 64 -11.15 -15.13 -1.31
N PRO A 65 -11.99 -16.11 -1.70
CA PRO A 65 -11.63 -17.51 -1.62
C PRO A 65 -10.65 -17.97 -2.71
N ASN A 66 -10.56 -17.25 -3.84
CA ASN A 66 -9.67 -17.59 -4.96
C ASN A 66 -9.51 -16.40 -5.94
N ILE A 67 -8.61 -16.56 -6.90
CA ILE A 67 -8.25 -15.51 -7.87
C ILE A 67 -9.39 -15.12 -8.84
N LEU A 68 -10.32 -16.04 -9.14
CA LEU A 68 -11.45 -15.74 -10.03
C LEU A 68 -12.40 -14.75 -9.36
N VAL A 69 -12.74 -15.00 -8.09
CA VAL A 69 -13.55 -14.09 -7.28
C VAL A 69 -12.81 -12.78 -7.05
N ALA A 70 -11.50 -12.85 -6.74
CA ALA A 70 -10.69 -11.65 -6.54
C ALA A 70 -10.71 -10.75 -7.78
N ARG A 71 -10.56 -11.32 -8.98
CA ARG A 71 -10.60 -10.57 -10.24
C ARG A 71 -11.96 -9.88 -10.44
N SER A 72 -13.06 -10.63 -10.34
CA SER A 72 -14.39 -10.08 -10.62
C SER A 72 -14.80 -9.02 -9.59
N GLU A 73 -14.57 -9.28 -8.31
CA GLU A 73 -14.97 -8.37 -7.24
C GLU A 73 -14.10 -7.10 -7.20
N THR A 74 -12.80 -7.23 -7.47
CA THR A 74 -11.91 -6.07 -7.58
C THR A 74 -12.33 -5.18 -8.76
N GLN A 75 -12.65 -5.76 -9.92
CA GLN A 75 -13.16 -4.99 -11.06
C GLN A 75 -14.46 -4.26 -10.70
N ARG A 76 -15.38 -4.93 -9.99
CA ARG A 76 -16.64 -4.34 -9.53
C ARG A 76 -16.41 -3.17 -8.56
N LEU A 77 -15.51 -3.34 -7.59
CA LEU A 77 -15.18 -2.28 -6.61
C LEU A 77 -14.50 -1.08 -7.27
N ARG A 78 -13.55 -1.30 -8.19
CA ARG A 78 -12.91 -0.24 -8.97
C ARG A 78 -13.93 0.54 -9.81
N ALA A 79 -14.81 -0.17 -10.52
CA ALA A 79 -15.85 0.48 -11.33
C ALA A 79 -16.79 1.33 -10.46
N LYS A 80 -17.18 0.81 -9.30
CA LYS A 80 -18.01 1.54 -8.33
C LYS A 80 -17.32 2.81 -7.82
N LEU A 81 -16.03 2.72 -7.47
CA LEU A 81 -15.27 3.88 -6.97
C LEU A 81 -15.05 4.92 -8.08
N SER A 82 -14.76 4.46 -9.30
CA SER A 82 -14.64 5.33 -10.47
C SER A 82 -15.94 6.09 -10.77
N SER A 83 -17.11 5.45 -10.65
CA SER A 83 -18.40 6.13 -10.84
C SER A 83 -18.62 7.21 -9.79
N LEU A 84 -18.30 6.94 -8.52
CA LEU A 84 -18.43 7.90 -7.43
C LEU A 84 -17.59 9.17 -7.65
N LEU A 85 -16.36 8.99 -8.14
CA LEU A 85 -15.45 10.11 -8.46
C LEU A 85 -15.85 10.88 -9.72
N ALA A 86 -16.40 10.19 -10.72
CA ALA A 86 -16.82 10.82 -11.97
C ALA A 86 -17.93 11.87 -11.76
N GLU A 87 -18.79 11.68 -10.76
CA GLU A 87 -19.81 12.65 -10.36
C GLU A 87 -19.21 13.98 -9.85
N GLU A 88 -17.97 13.95 -9.39
CA GLU A 88 -17.23 15.11 -8.86
C GLU A 88 -16.23 15.69 -9.88
N GLY A 89 -16.26 15.24 -11.14
CA GLY A 89 -15.28 15.63 -12.15
C GLY A 89 -13.88 15.05 -11.92
N LEU A 90 -13.77 14.01 -11.08
CA LEU A 90 -12.51 13.36 -10.74
C LEU A 90 -12.37 11.99 -11.44
N ALA A 91 -11.15 11.46 -11.44
CA ALA A 91 -10.83 10.12 -11.95
C ALA A 91 -9.78 9.42 -11.08
N LEU A 92 -9.67 8.11 -11.28
CA LEU A 92 -8.63 7.28 -10.68
C LEU A 92 -7.48 7.05 -11.67
N ILE A 93 -6.24 7.13 -11.19
CA ILE A 93 -5.07 6.61 -11.92
C ILE A 93 -4.40 5.52 -11.08
N SER A 94 -4.11 4.39 -11.73
CA SER A 94 -3.33 3.27 -11.17
C SER A 94 -1.92 3.29 -11.75
N ALA A 95 -1.01 3.98 -11.05
CA ALA A 95 0.41 4.03 -11.39
C ALA A 95 1.21 4.32 -10.12
N GLY A 96 2.41 3.73 -10.00
CA GLY A 96 3.21 3.82 -8.78
C GLY A 96 3.71 5.22 -8.43
N THR A 97 3.69 6.15 -9.39
CA THR A 97 3.99 7.58 -9.21
C THR A 97 3.08 8.42 -10.12
N ASN A 98 2.82 9.67 -9.73
CA ASN A 98 2.26 10.65 -10.66
C ASN A 98 3.38 11.24 -11.55
N PRO A 99 3.18 11.44 -12.87
CA PRO A 99 4.23 11.94 -13.74
C PRO A 99 4.71 13.35 -13.43
N GLY A 100 3.80 14.26 -13.06
CA GLY A 100 4.05 15.70 -12.97
C GLY A 100 4.00 16.27 -11.56
N ALA A 101 3.37 15.58 -10.61
CA ALA A 101 3.15 16.12 -9.28
C ALA A 101 4.46 16.35 -8.51
N ILE A 102 4.49 17.46 -7.78
CA ILE A 102 5.55 17.79 -6.83
C ILE A 102 5.11 17.34 -5.45
N TRP A 103 5.87 16.45 -4.84
CA TRP A 103 5.55 15.85 -3.54
C TRP A 103 5.49 16.87 -2.39
N MET A 104 6.26 17.96 -2.48
CA MET A 104 6.27 19.04 -1.47
C MET A 104 4.93 19.79 -1.38
N ASP A 105 4.15 19.80 -2.47
CA ASP A 105 2.89 20.54 -2.54
C ASP A 105 1.70 19.74 -2.00
N GLN A 106 1.92 18.47 -1.63
CA GLN A 106 0.83 17.58 -1.26
C GLN A 106 0.40 17.76 0.20
N LEU A 107 -0.91 17.81 0.40
CA LEU A 107 -1.49 17.92 1.73
C LEU A 107 -1.45 16.57 2.45
N VAL A 108 -1.17 16.61 3.75
CA VAL A 108 -1.18 15.45 4.63
C VAL A 108 -2.59 15.23 5.16
N THR A 109 -3.04 13.98 5.22
CA THR A 109 -4.31 13.62 5.87
C THR A 109 -4.21 13.86 7.38
N PRO A 110 -5.19 14.53 8.02
CA PRO A 110 -5.18 14.70 9.48
C PRO A 110 -5.26 13.36 10.22
N ASN A 111 -4.12 12.89 10.75
CA ASN A 111 -4.01 11.70 11.59
C ASN A 111 -2.77 11.84 12.48
N PRO A 112 -2.85 11.64 13.81
CA PRO A 112 -1.70 11.74 14.71
C PRO A 112 -0.51 10.86 14.28
N ARG A 113 -0.76 9.63 13.84
CA ARG A 113 0.28 8.70 13.35
C ARG A 113 1.06 9.28 12.17
N TYR A 114 0.40 9.97 11.25
CA TYR A 114 1.08 10.58 10.09
C TYR A 114 1.94 11.77 10.51
N HIS A 115 1.53 12.54 11.53
CA HIS A 115 2.34 13.63 12.06
C HIS A 115 3.61 13.10 12.73
N GLU A 116 3.51 12.04 13.53
CA GLU A 116 4.67 11.37 14.13
C GLU A 116 5.67 10.90 13.06
N LEU A 117 5.19 10.27 11.98
CA LEU A 117 6.06 9.82 10.88
C LEU A 117 6.75 11.00 10.16
N LEU A 118 6.06 12.12 10.00
CA LEU A 118 6.63 13.32 9.39
C LEU A 118 7.66 14.01 10.28
N GLU A 119 7.43 14.01 11.60
CA GLU A 119 8.39 14.50 12.58
C GLU A 119 9.64 13.61 12.62
N GLU A 120 9.47 12.28 12.56
CA GLU A 120 10.56 11.32 12.61
C GLU A 120 11.40 11.31 11.32
N PHE A 121 10.76 11.30 10.15
CA PHE A 121 11.43 11.05 8.87
C PHE A 121 11.52 12.26 7.93
N GLN A 122 10.85 13.37 8.27
CA GLN A 122 10.92 14.62 7.51
C GLN A 122 10.66 14.38 6.00
N ASP A 123 11.55 14.85 5.12
CA ASP A 123 11.40 14.73 3.66
C ASP A 123 11.32 13.28 3.16
N VAL A 124 11.88 12.33 3.91
CA VAL A 124 11.78 10.91 3.57
C VAL A 124 10.31 10.45 3.64
N ALA A 125 9.55 10.89 4.65
CA ALA A 125 8.10 10.66 4.71
C ALA A 125 7.32 11.58 3.76
N ARG A 126 7.62 12.89 3.70
CA ARG A 126 6.90 13.83 2.83
C ARG A 126 6.94 13.43 1.35
N SER A 127 8.02 12.77 0.92
CA SER A 127 8.20 12.36 -0.46
C SER A 127 7.57 11.02 -0.83
N ILE A 128 6.80 10.38 0.07
CA ILE A 128 6.02 9.14 -0.21
C ILE A 128 4.74 9.49 -0.99
N LEU A 129 4.89 10.18 -2.11
CA LEU A 129 3.84 10.36 -3.11
C LEU A 129 3.87 9.18 -4.10
N ILE A 130 3.72 7.99 -3.53
CA ILE A 130 3.74 6.72 -4.26
C ILE A 130 2.48 5.94 -3.98
N PHE A 131 2.16 5.02 -4.88
CA PHE A 131 0.90 4.28 -4.86
C PHE A 131 1.20 2.78 -5.00
N GLY A 132 0.75 1.99 -4.04
CA GLY A 132 0.98 0.56 -3.90
C GLY A 132 -0.16 -0.34 -4.37
N LEU A 133 0.21 -1.59 -4.63
CA LEU A 133 -0.69 -2.74 -4.71
C LEU A 133 -0.19 -3.73 -3.67
N HIS A 134 -1.00 -4.05 -2.67
CA HIS A 134 -0.67 -5.04 -1.65
C HIS A 134 -1.56 -6.27 -1.83
N ILE A 135 -0.93 -7.44 -1.87
CA ILE A 135 -1.62 -8.73 -2.03
C ILE A 135 -1.34 -9.57 -0.79
N HIS A 136 -2.38 -9.83 -0.02
CA HIS A 136 -2.32 -10.68 1.15
C HIS A 136 -2.77 -12.08 0.77
N VAL A 137 -1.95 -13.09 1.08
CA VAL A 137 -2.26 -14.50 0.84
C VAL A 137 -2.23 -15.25 2.16
N ALA A 138 -3.35 -15.89 2.52
CA ALA A 138 -3.41 -16.71 3.73
C ALA A 138 -2.59 -18.00 3.58
N VAL A 139 -1.83 -18.33 4.61
CA VAL A 139 -0.98 -19.54 4.68
C VAL A 139 -1.33 -20.33 5.93
N GLU A 140 -0.92 -21.60 5.99
CA GLU A 140 -1.37 -22.54 7.02
C GLU A 140 -0.94 -22.15 8.43
N ASN A 141 0.27 -21.62 8.59
CA ASN A 141 0.82 -21.18 9.86
C ASN A 141 2.03 -20.26 9.65
N ASN A 142 2.53 -19.71 10.75
CA ASN A 142 3.64 -18.76 10.75
C ASN A 142 4.98 -19.37 10.30
N GLU A 143 5.23 -20.66 10.55
CA GLU A 143 6.47 -21.31 10.07
C GLU A 143 6.48 -21.41 8.55
N VAL A 144 5.34 -21.74 7.96
CA VAL A 144 5.16 -21.71 6.50
C VAL A 144 5.31 -20.28 5.97
N ALA A 145 4.79 -19.28 6.68
CA ALA A 145 4.95 -17.87 6.30
C ALA A 145 6.43 -17.46 6.21
N ILE A 146 7.26 -17.83 7.19
CA ILE A 146 8.71 -17.56 7.17
C ILE A 146 9.41 -18.27 6.01
N SER A 147 9.09 -19.55 5.79
CA SER A 147 9.66 -20.32 4.67
C SER A 147 9.32 -19.70 3.32
N LEU A 148 8.08 -19.24 3.14
CA LEU A 148 7.62 -18.56 1.93
C LEU A 148 8.27 -17.18 1.78
N MET A 149 8.37 -16.39 2.85
CA MET A 149 9.03 -15.08 2.83
C MET A 149 10.49 -15.21 2.36
N ASN A 150 11.23 -16.19 2.88
CA ASN A 150 12.60 -16.46 2.45
C ASN A 150 12.70 -16.78 0.94
N GLN A 151 11.74 -17.55 0.41
CA GLN A 151 11.70 -17.93 -1.00
C GLN A 151 11.26 -16.77 -1.90
N LEU A 152 10.30 -15.96 -1.45
CA LEU A 152 9.74 -14.82 -2.20
C LEU A 152 10.82 -13.81 -2.59
N ARG A 153 11.89 -13.68 -1.79
CA ARG A 153 13.07 -12.86 -2.11
C ARG A 153 13.64 -13.13 -3.52
N THR A 154 13.54 -14.37 -4.01
CA THR A 154 13.99 -14.75 -5.37
C THR A 154 13.00 -14.36 -6.48
N TRP A 155 11.72 -14.19 -6.12
CA TRP A 155 10.63 -13.85 -7.04
C TRP A 155 10.36 -12.34 -7.11
N LEU A 156 10.69 -11.57 -6.08
CA LEU A 156 10.46 -10.12 -6.02
C LEU A 156 10.97 -9.35 -7.26
N PRO A 157 12.16 -9.62 -7.83
CA PRO A 157 12.60 -8.95 -9.05
C PRO A 157 11.69 -9.19 -10.27
N HIS A 158 11.10 -10.38 -10.38
CA HIS A 158 10.18 -10.74 -11.46
C HIS A 158 8.84 -10.02 -11.31
N LEU A 159 8.31 -10.01 -10.09
CA LEU A 159 7.08 -9.27 -9.77
C LEU A 159 7.26 -7.77 -9.99
N LEU A 160 8.40 -7.21 -9.59
CA LEU A 160 8.72 -5.81 -9.84
C LEU A 160 8.81 -5.50 -11.34
N ALA A 161 9.44 -6.38 -12.14
CA ALA A 161 9.53 -6.18 -13.59
C ALA A 161 8.14 -6.15 -14.24
N LEU A 162 7.26 -7.09 -13.88
CA LEU A 162 5.89 -7.20 -14.40
C LEU A 162 4.97 -6.06 -13.95
N SER A 163 5.18 -5.53 -12.75
CA SER A 163 4.35 -4.47 -12.17
C SER A 163 4.88 -3.05 -12.44
N SER A 164 6.05 -2.90 -13.08
CA SER A 164 6.69 -1.60 -13.27
C SER A 164 5.85 -0.65 -14.13
N ASN A 165 5.43 0.47 -13.55
CA ASN A 165 4.55 1.44 -14.20
C ASN A 165 4.81 2.91 -13.75
N SER A 166 6.00 3.19 -13.20
CA SER A 166 6.33 4.50 -12.62
C SER A 166 7.65 5.09 -13.17
N PRO A 167 7.77 5.35 -14.48
CA PRO A 167 9.02 5.85 -15.06
C PRO A 167 9.25 7.36 -14.86
N PHE A 168 8.23 8.11 -14.44
CA PHE A 168 8.28 9.56 -14.25
C PHE A 168 8.23 9.95 -12.77
N TRP A 169 8.84 11.08 -12.43
CA TRP A 169 8.79 11.66 -11.09
C TRP A 169 9.03 13.16 -11.17
N ALA A 170 8.16 13.98 -10.55
CA ALA A 170 8.31 15.44 -10.51
C ALA A 170 8.57 16.07 -11.90
N GLY A 171 7.81 15.65 -12.91
CA GLY A 171 7.86 16.20 -14.26
C GLY A 171 8.98 15.68 -15.16
N ARG A 172 9.85 14.78 -14.68
CA ARG A 172 10.97 14.23 -15.46
C ARG A 172 10.84 12.72 -15.71
N LEU A 173 11.31 12.29 -16.88
CA LEU A 173 11.63 10.88 -17.13
C LEU A 173 12.85 10.50 -16.29
N THR A 174 12.72 9.49 -15.45
CA THR A 174 13.75 9.15 -14.45
C THR A 174 14.85 8.24 -15.00
N GLY A 175 14.62 7.61 -16.16
CA GLY A 175 15.45 6.54 -16.71
C GLY A 175 15.17 5.15 -16.11
N LEU A 176 14.39 5.06 -15.03
CA LEU A 176 13.96 3.80 -14.42
C LEU A 176 12.55 3.42 -14.86
N LYS A 177 12.20 2.13 -14.75
CA LYS A 177 10.83 1.64 -15.02
C LYS A 177 9.92 1.69 -13.79
N SER A 178 10.51 1.60 -12.58
CA SER A 178 9.80 1.68 -11.31
C SER A 178 10.49 2.66 -10.36
N TYR A 179 10.21 3.96 -10.49
CA TYR A 179 10.73 4.98 -9.58
C TYR A 179 10.08 4.91 -8.19
N ARG A 180 8.87 4.32 -8.08
CA ARG A 180 8.23 3.99 -6.80
C ARG A 180 9.21 3.31 -5.84
N THR A 181 9.94 2.29 -6.31
CA THR A 181 10.88 1.54 -5.47
C THR A 181 12.05 2.38 -4.96
N VAL A 182 12.53 3.35 -5.75
CA VAL A 182 13.59 4.28 -5.34
C VAL A 182 13.11 5.19 -4.23
N VAL A 183 11.88 5.69 -4.34
CA VAL A 183 11.25 6.51 -3.29
C VAL A 183 11.14 5.71 -1.99
N TRP A 184 10.60 4.47 -2.07
CA TRP A 184 10.35 3.59 -0.93
C TRP A 184 11.61 3.13 -0.20
N LYS A 185 12.68 2.81 -0.94
CA LYS A 185 13.95 2.29 -0.39
C LYS A 185 14.63 3.24 0.61
N ARG A 186 14.24 4.52 0.65
CA ARG A 186 14.77 5.51 1.60
C ARG A 186 14.16 5.38 3.00
N PHE A 187 13.03 4.69 3.12
CA PHE A 187 12.38 4.45 4.41
C PHE A 187 13.17 3.42 5.22
N PRO A 188 13.41 3.62 6.54
CA PRO A 188 14.15 2.64 7.34
C PRO A 188 13.42 1.32 7.42
N ARG A 189 14.12 0.17 7.40
CA ARG A 189 13.48 -1.16 7.46
C ARG A 189 12.50 -1.41 6.31
N SER A 190 12.78 -0.85 5.13
CA SER A 190 12.08 -1.17 3.88
C SER A 190 12.97 -1.94 2.91
N GLY A 191 12.37 -2.45 1.84
CA GLY A 191 13.05 -3.25 0.83
C GLY A 191 13.05 -4.74 1.16
N LEU A 192 14.01 -5.48 0.59
CA LEU A 192 14.06 -6.93 0.74
C LEU A 192 14.16 -7.36 2.22
N PRO A 193 13.30 -8.27 2.69
CA PRO A 193 13.41 -8.80 4.05
C PRO A 193 14.70 -9.60 4.23
N ASP A 194 15.20 -9.63 5.47
CA ASP A 194 16.24 -10.56 5.89
C ASP A 194 15.71 -12.01 5.92
N THR A 195 16.63 -12.97 6.05
CA THR A 195 16.26 -14.39 6.16
C THR A 195 16.14 -14.81 7.61
N PHE A 196 15.12 -15.61 7.91
CA PHE A 196 14.89 -16.19 9.24
C PHE A 196 14.73 -17.71 9.13
N GLN A 197 15.28 -18.46 10.07
CA GLN A 197 15.21 -19.92 10.13
C GLN A 197 13.87 -20.41 10.70
N SER A 198 13.18 -19.60 11.50
CA SER A 198 11.91 -19.95 12.14
C SER A 198 11.06 -18.72 12.47
N TRP A 199 9.79 -18.93 12.79
CA TRP A 199 8.92 -17.89 13.33
C TRP A 199 9.47 -17.29 14.62
N SER A 200 10.04 -18.11 15.50
CA SER A 200 10.60 -17.64 16.78
C SER A 200 11.79 -16.68 16.58
N GLU A 201 12.63 -16.92 15.57
CA GLU A 201 13.74 -16.02 15.25
C GLU A 201 13.23 -14.66 14.74
N TYR A 202 12.23 -14.67 13.86
CA TYR A 202 11.57 -13.43 13.42
C TYR A 202 10.92 -12.69 14.59
N GLU A 203 10.21 -13.39 15.47
CA GLU A 203 9.60 -12.79 16.66
C GLU A 203 10.67 -12.17 17.57
N HIS A 204 11.79 -12.85 17.78
CA HIS A 204 12.92 -12.32 18.55
C HIS A 204 13.51 -11.04 17.92
N TYR A 205 13.64 -11.00 16.59
CA TYR A 205 14.04 -9.79 15.87
C TYR A 205 13.08 -8.62 16.13
N VAL A 206 11.77 -8.84 15.99
CA VAL A 206 10.76 -7.81 16.25
C VAL A 206 10.80 -7.34 17.70
N GLN A 207 10.89 -8.27 18.67
CA GLN A 207 10.96 -7.93 20.09
C GLN A 207 12.24 -7.18 20.47
N THR A 208 13.35 -7.46 19.78
CA THR A 208 14.59 -6.71 19.96
C THR A 208 14.42 -5.25 19.53
N LEU A 209 13.78 -5.01 18.38
CA LEU A 209 13.50 -3.65 17.91
C LEU A 209 12.54 -2.89 18.84
N ILE A 210 11.56 -3.59 19.43
CA ILE A 210 10.63 -2.99 20.39
C ILE A 210 11.34 -2.66 21.71
N SER A 211 12.09 -3.62 22.26
CA SER A 211 12.75 -3.46 23.57
C SER A 211 13.87 -2.41 23.56
N THR A 212 14.48 -2.17 22.40
CA THR A 212 15.49 -1.11 22.20
C THR A 212 14.88 0.24 21.81
N GLY A 213 13.56 0.34 21.69
CA GLY A 213 12.86 1.58 21.34
C GLY A 213 13.02 2.00 19.87
N CYS A 214 13.48 1.12 18.99
CA CYS A 214 13.58 1.40 17.56
C CYS A 214 12.21 1.48 16.88
N ILE A 215 11.24 0.69 17.34
CA ILE A 215 9.84 0.70 16.87
C ILE A 215 8.89 0.43 18.04
N ASP A 216 7.63 0.82 17.90
CA ASP A 216 6.55 0.55 18.87
C ASP A 216 5.88 -0.82 18.63
N ASN A 217 5.86 -1.28 17.37
CA ASN A 217 5.35 -2.59 16.97
C ASN A 217 5.82 -2.97 15.56
N GLY A 218 5.57 -4.21 15.16
CA GLY A 218 5.95 -4.75 13.84
C GLY A 218 5.36 -4.02 12.62
N LYS A 219 4.35 -3.14 12.77
CA LYS A 219 3.79 -2.36 11.65
C LYS A 219 4.74 -1.25 11.16
N LYS A 220 5.88 -1.03 11.83
CA LYS A 220 6.97 -0.15 11.39
C LYS A 220 8.12 -0.93 10.70
N ILE A 221 7.82 -2.15 10.25
CA ILE A 221 8.63 -2.92 9.30
C ILE A 221 7.93 -2.86 7.95
N TRP A 222 8.63 -2.42 6.92
CA TRP A 222 8.07 -2.01 5.63
C TRP A 222 8.72 -2.75 4.47
N TRP A 223 8.96 -4.04 4.66
CA TRP A 223 9.59 -4.91 3.67
C TRP A 223 8.74 -5.09 2.41
N ASP A 224 9.42 -5.47 1.32
CA ASP A 224 8.85 -5.81 0.02
C ASP A 224 8.11 -7.15 0.02
#